data_AF-A0A117LM08-F1
#
_entry.id   AF-A0A117LM08-F1
#
_cell.length_a   1.000
_cell.length_b   1.000
_cell.length_c   1.000
_cell.angle_alpha   90.00
_cell.angle_beta   90.00
_cell.angle_gamma   90.00
#
_symmetry.space_group_name_H-M   'P 1'
#
loop_
_entity.id
_entity.type
_entity.pdbx_description
1 polymer ?
#
loop_
_entity_poly.entity_id
_entity_poly.type
_entity_poly.pdbx_seq_one_letter_code
_entity_poly.pdbx_strand_id
1 'polypeptide(L)'
;MGPDVRYWADQVIKSRDLLGYRSIQGVLSLHKKYPKDALNHACKTASERQSFSYKLVKHYLEEMHIKQHDPETQLTLQQAFRHGQPSGRKTSGSQSQ
;
A
#
# COMPACT_ATOMS: atom_id res chain seq x y z
N MET A 1 -3.75 -9.61 13.87
CA MET A 1 -2.55 -9.22 13.08
C MET A 1 -2.30 -10.31 12.04
N GLY A 2 -2.00 -9.99 10.78
CA GLY A 2 -1.75 -11.00 9.74
C GLY A 2 -0.32 -11.58 9.79
N PRO A 3 0.03 -12.51 8.88
CA PRO A 3 1.33 -13.20 8.90
C PRO A 3 2.53 -12.28 8.63
N ASP A 4 2.39 -11.28 7.76
CA ASP A 4 3.47 -10.37 7.40
C ASP A 4 3.86 -9.44 8.57
N VAL A 5 2.90 -9.13 9.45
CA VAL A 5 3.18 -8.39 10.70
C VAL A 5 4.14 -9.18 11.59
N ARG A 6 3.91 -10.51 11.69
CA ARG A 6 4.78 -11.38 12.49
C ARG A 6 6.16 -11.49 11.86
N TYR A 7 6.23 -11.76 10.56
CA TYR A 7 7.50 -11.82 9.84
C TYR A 7 8.29 -10.53 10.01
N TRP A 8 7.66 -9.37 9.82
CA TRP A 8 8.29 -8.08 10.01
C TRP A 8 8.83 -7.91 11.44
N ALA A 9 8.07 -8.30 12.46
CA ALA A 9 8.51 -8.23 13.86
C ALA A 9 9.72 -9.14 14.13
N ASP A 10 9.74 -10.35 13.57
CA ASP A 10 10.90 -11.25 13.69
C ASP A 10 12.15 -10.64 13.07
N GLN A 11 12.04 -9.94 11.93
CA GLN A 11 13.17 -9.25 11.31
C GLN A 11 13.63 -8.02 12.12
N VAL A 12 12.70 -7.30 12.76
CA VAL A 12 13.05 -6.19 13.68
C VAL A 12 13.87 -6.71 14.86
N ILE A 13 13.47 -7.84 15.47
CA ILE A 13 14.22 -8.47 16.56
C ILE A 13 15.59 -8.93 16.06
N LYS A 14 15.66 -9.63 14.92
CA LYS A 14 16.94 -10.08 14.34
C LYS A 14 17.91 -8.93 14.04
N SER A 15 17.40 -7.77 13.65
CA SER A 15 18.25 -6.63 13.24
C SER A 15 18.66 -5.70 14.38
N ARG A 16 17.85 -5.58 15.44
CA ARG A 16 18.05 -4.57 16.50
C ARG A 16 17.82 -5.07 17.92
N ASP A 17 17.48 -6.35 18.08
CA ASP A 17 17.20 -6.99 19.37
C ASP A 17 16.23 -6.14 20.24
N LEU A 18 16.57 -5.85 21.50
CA LEU A 18 15.75 -5.07 22.41
C LEU A 18 15.42 -3.66 21.90
N LEU A 19 16.28 -3.05 21.08
CA LEU A 19 16.02 -1.72 20.49
C LEU A 19 14.87 -1.75 19.49
N GLY A 20 14.56 -2.93 18.93
CA GLY A 20 13.45 -3.17 18.03
C GLY A 20 12.07 -3.18 18.71
N TYR A 21 12.02 -3.46 20.01
CA TYR A 21 10.76 -3.68 20.74
C TYR A 21 9.78 -2.50 20.64
N ARG A 22 10.27 -1.26 20.78
CA ARG A 22 9.43 -0.06 20.64
C ARG A 22 8.80 0.08 19.26
N SER A 23 9.50 -0.35 18.20
CA SER A 23 8.96 -0.30 16.85
C SER A 23 7.84 -1.34 16.67
N ILE A 24 8.01 -2.52 17.25
CA ILE A 24 7.00 -3.59 17.23
C ILE A 24 5.74 -3.15 17.97
N GLN A 25 5.90 -2.64 19.20
CA GLN A 25 4.76 -2.12 19.97
C GLN A 25 4.06 -0.96 19.24
N GLY A 26 4.84 -0.08 18.61
CA GLY A 26 4.30 0.99 17.75
C GLY A 26 3.43 0.43 16.63
N VAL A 27 3.93 -0.52 15.84
CA VAL A 27 3.17 -1.15 14.75
C VAL A 27 1.93 -1.88 15.26
N LEU A 28 2.04 -2.60 16.38
CA LEU A 28 0.89 -3.28 16.99
C LEU A 28 -0.18 -2.27 17.43
N SER A 29 0.20 -1.09 17.91
CA SER A 29 -0.79 -0.06 18.31
C SER A 29 -1.63 0.48 17.13
N LEU A 30 -1.11 0.39 15.89
CA LEU A 30 -1.76 0.93 14.69
C LEU A 30 -3.06 0.20 14.32
N HIS A 31 -3.29 -1.02 14.80
CA HIS A 31 -4.55 -1.74 14.55
C HIS A 31 -5.79 -1.03 15.09
N LYS A 32 -5.61 -0.10 16.05
CA LYS A 32 -6.71 0.71 16.58
C LYS A 32 -7.24 1.71 15.56
N LYS A 33 -6.41 2.11 14.58
CA LYS A 33 -6.72 3.12 13.58
C LYS A 33 -6.89 2.54 12.18
N TYR A 34 -6.15 1.49 11.84
CA TYR A 34 -6.12 0.94 10.50
C TYR A 34 -6.64 -0.49 10.45
N PRO A 35 -7.32 -0.89 9.35
CA PRO A 35 -7.80 -2.25 9.20
C PRO A 35 -6.65 -3.25 9.16
N LYS A 36 -6.92 -4.47 9.65
CA LYS A 36 -5.94 -5.55 9.76
C LYS A 36 -5.22 -5.83 8.44
N ASP A 37 -5.93 -5.81 7.32
CA ASP A 37 -5.38 -6.16 6.01
C ASP A 37 -4.44 -5.07 5.49
N ALA A 38 -4.76 -3.80 5.71
CA ALA A 38 -3.87 -2.68 5.38
C ALA A 38 -2.59 -2.73 6.22
N LEU A 39 -2.71 -3.04 7.53
CA LEU A 39 -1.54 -3.20 8.41
C LEU A 39 -0.66 -4.36 7.97
N ASN A 40 -1.27 -5.50 7.60
CA ASN A 40 -0.54 -6.65 7.09
C ASN A 40 0.19 -6.32 5.77
N HIS A 41 -0.50 -5.66 4.84
CA HIS A 41 0.09 -5.21 3.58
C HIS A 41 1.24 -4.22 3.78
N ALA A 42 1.10 -3.25 4.69
CA ALA A 42 2.17 -2.30 5.01
C ALA A 42 3.43 -3.01 5.57
N CYS A 43 3.25 -4.00 6.44
CA CYS A 43 4.35 -4.81 6.96
C CYS A 43 5.02 -5.67 5.88
N LYS A 44 4.24 -6.19 4.92
CA LYS A 44 4.76 -6.90 3.74
C LYS A 44 5.66 -5.98 2.91
N THR A 45 5.15 -4.81 2.50
CA THR A 45 5.91 -3.85 1.69
C THR A 45 7.18 -3.36 2.39
N ALA A 46 7.11 -3.12 3.71
CA ALA A 46 8.28 -2.73 4.49
C ALA A 46 9.33 -3.84 4.52
N SER A 47 8.89 -5.09 4.67
CA SER A 47 9.75 -6.29 4.68
C SER A 47 10.45 -6.51 3.33
N GLU A 48 9.72 -6.38 2.22
CA GLU A 48 10.27 -6.50 0.86
C GLU A 48 11.37 -5.46 0.58
N ARG A 49 11.28 -4.29 1.23
CA ARG A 49 12.27 -3.21 1.14
C ARG A 49 13.33 -3.27 2.24
N GLN A 50 13.38 -4.36 3.00
CA GLN A 50 14.29 -4.58 4.13
C GLN A 50 14.26 -3.43 5.16
N SER A 51 13.10 -2.81 5.35
CA SER A 51 12.94 -1.69 6.28
C SER A 51 12.13 -2.08 7.50
N PHE A 52 12.82 -2.05 8.64
CA PHE A 52 12.31 -2.49 9.94
C PHE A 52 12.03 -1.29 10.84
N SER A 53 11.42 -0.24 10.28
CA SER A 53 11.09 1.01 10.98
C SER A 53 9.60 1.23 11.12
N TYR A 54 9.15 1.54 12.34
CA TYR A 54 7.77 1.97 12.59
C TYR A 54 7.34 3.15 11.70
N LYS A 55 8.23 4.13 11.50
CA LYS A 55 7.91 5.33 10.70
C LYS A 55 7.52 4.97 9.28
N LEU A 56 8.18 3.99 8.67
CA LEU A 56 7.89 3.59 7.30
C LEU A 56 6.58 2.80 7.20
N VAL A 57 6.33 1.89 8.14
CA VAL A 57 5.04 1.16 8.19
C VAL A 57 3.88 2.13 8.36
N LYS A 58 4.02 3.13 9.25
CA LYS A 58 3.02 4.19 9.45
C LYS A 58 2.80 5.01 8.18
N HIS A 59 3.88 5.36 7.47
CA HIS A 59 3.80 6.10 6.22
C HIS A 59 2.99 5.35 5.15
N TYR A 60 3.25 4.06 4.94
CA TYR A 60 2.48 3.26 3.98
C TYR A 60 1.00 3.17 4.32
N LEU A 61 0.67 3.06 5.60
CA LEU A 61 -0.71 3.09 6.06
C LEU A 61 -1.39 4.43 5.77
N GLU A 62 -0.69 5.53 6.02
CA GLU A 62 -1.18 6.87 5.73
C GLU A 62 -1.39 7.09 4.23
N GLU A 63 -0.45 6.67 3.38
CA GLU A 63 -0.61 6.75 1.92
C GLU A 63 -1.80 5.93 1.41
N MET A 64 -1.98 4.70 1.91
CA MET A 64 -3.14 3.88 1.54
C MET A 64 -4.45 4.49 2.02
N HIS A 65 -4.45 5.06 3.23
CA HIS A 65 -5.65 5.69 3.80
C HIS A 65 -6.06 6.96 3.05
N ILE A 66 -5.09 7.79 2.64
CA ILE A 66 -5.32 8.96 1.78
C ILE A 66 -5.90 8.51 0.44
N LYS A 67 -5.32 7.51 -0.21
CA LYS A 67 -5.82 6.98 -1.50
C LYS A 67 -7.24 6.43 -1.42
N GLN A 68 -7.64 5.87 -0.27
CA GLN A 68 -9.02 5.40 -0.07
C GLN A 68 -10.02 6.55 0.13
N HIS A 69 -9.58 7.66 0.71
CA HIS A 69 -10.41 8.82 1.04
C HIS A 69 -10.32 9.97 0.04
N ASP A 70 -9.53 9.85 -1.02
CA ASP A 70 -9.44 10.87 -2.07
C ASP A 70 -10.73 10.88 -2.93
N PRO A 71 -11.61 11.89 -2.77
CA PRO A 71 -12.88 11.95 -3.49
C PRO A 71 -12.69 12.25 -4.98
N GLU A 72 -11.56 12.85 -5.36
CA GLU A 72 -11.27 13.24 -6.74
C GLU A 72 -11.03 11.99 -7.61
N THR A 73 -10.29 11.01 -7.10
CA THR A 73 -10.07 9.72 -7.77
C THR A 73 -11.37 8.92 -7.95
N GLN A 74 -12.28 8.95 -6.98
CA GLN A 74 -13.58 8.28 -7.12
C GLN A 74 -14.51 8.98 -8.13
N LEU A 75 -14.48 10.32 -8.18
CA LEU A 75 -15.26 11.10 -9.14
C LEU A 75 -14.78 10.87 -10.57
N THR A 76 -13.46 10.88 -10.81
CA THR A 76 -12.87 10.63 -12.13
C THR A 76 -13.16 9.20 -12.62
N LEU A 77 -13.07 8.19 -11.75
CA LEU A 77 -13.43 6.81 -12.12
C LEU A 77 -14.92 6.72 -12.47
N GLN A 78 -15.82 7.27 -11.64
CA GLN A 78 -17.25 7.29 -11.97
C GLN A 78 -17.56 8.00 -13.29
N GLN A 79 -16.87 9.10 -13.60
CA GLN A 79 -17.04 9.83 -14.85
C GLN A 79 -16.51 9.03 -16.06
N ALA A 80 -15.35 8.36 -15.91
CA ALA A 80 -14.78 7.49 -16.94
C ALA A 80 -15.65 6.25 -17.22
N PHE A 81 -16.31 5.69 -16.21
CA PHE A 81 -17.26 4.58 -16.39
C PHE A 81 -18.63 5.03 -16.94
N ARG A 82 -19.03 6.30 -16.71
CA ARG A 82 -20.27 6.87 -17.26
C ARG A 82 -20.17 7.17 -18.76
N HIS A 83 -18.97 7.47 -19.23
CA HIS A 83 -18.64 7.63 -20.66
C HIS A 83 -17.91 6.37 -21.17
N GLY A 84 -18.65 5.28 -21.37
CA GLY A 84 -18.11 3.98 -21.79
C GLY A 84 -17.07 4.03 -22.94
N GLN A 85 -16.01 3.22 -22.80
CA GLN A 85 -14.97 2.94 -23.81
C GLN A 85 -15.51 2.15 -25.04
N PRO A 86 -14.74 1.85 -26.12
CA PRO A 86 -13.43 2.35 -26.60
C PRO A 86 -13.46 2.78 -28.09
N SER A 87 -12.59 3.68 -28.55
CA SER A 87 -12.37 3.84 -30.01
C SER A 87 -11.19 2.97 -30.46
N GLY A 88 -11.51 1.98 -31.28
CA GLY A 88 -10.62 0.91 -31.70
C GLY A 88 -9.41 1.35 -32.53
N ARG A 89 -8.35 0.57 -32.37
CA ARG A 89 -7.22 0.43 -33.29
C ARG A 89 -7.76 0.19 -34.72
N LYS A 90 -7.39 1.04 -35.69
CA LYS A 90 -7.31 0.63 -37.10
C LYS A 90 -5.86 0.67 -37.56
N THR A 91 -5.39 -0.51 -37.90
CA THR A 91 -4.15 -0.82 -38.62
C THR A 91 -4.23 -0.37 -40.08
N SER A 92 -3.06 -0.01 -40.63
CA SER A 92 -2.62 -0.12 -42.02
C SER A 92 -3.38 0.58 -43.17
N GLY A 93 -2.62 1.26 -44.01
CA GLY A 93 -2.78 1.13 -45.48
C GLY A 93 -2.86 2.43 -46.27
N SER A 94 -1.73 2.77 -46.92
CA SER A 94 -1.60 3.22 -48.32
C SER A 94 -2.55 4.31 -48.87
N GLN A 95 -1.97 5.43 -49.32
CA GLN A 95 -2.30 5.97 -50.64
C GLN A 95 -1.21 6.91 -51.16
N SER A 96 -0.69 6.54 -52.34
CA SER A 96 0.03 7.38 -53.29
C SER A 96 -0.92 8.39 -53.93
N GLN A 97 -0.45 9.62 -54.18
CA GLN A 97 -0.32 10.23 -55.51
C GLN A 97 0.52 11.50 -55.40
#